data_AF-A0A6L5GEY3-F1
#
_entry.id   AF-A0A6L5GEY3-F1
#
_cell.length_a   1.000
_cell.length_b   1.000
_cell.length_c   1.000
_cell.angle_alpha   90.00
_cell.angle_beta   90.00
_cell.angle_gamma   90.00
#
_symmetry.space_group_name_H-M   'P 1'
#
loop_
_entity.id
_entity.type
_entity.pdbx_description
1 polymer ?
#
loop_
_entity_poly.entity_id
_entity_poly.type
_entity_poly.pdbx_seq_one_letter_code
_entity_poly.pdbx_strand_id
1 'polypeptide(L)'
;MGADRRHRLRGRPAHGRGLGRGHRLRRLVLQVRLGLPGSPHLRRRARVHRHRRARPAPQGDPRSRRPAARAVVGDRSLVLLPARVRPRRRGGGAMTDPDAYLRAWEPDNVIRFPRDQWMREFAAPAGAYPEVDFLPIEMSVVYTAYLTGRFELYSTLNLGGEDGLRLKVIGAVPADRDNMLFCLDTATGRVLLLGVAQGTLELVNSTFKALTEFLYHFARFVDADSGTAGRPLRAKALRSSLNAIDPAALADRGSWWSITLMQLEGSLKGG
;
A
#
# COMPACT_ATOMS: atom_id res chain seq x y z
N MET A 1 71.13 -7.26 13.68
CA MET A 1 71.12 -8.72 13.42
C MET A 1 70.96 -9.39 14.77
N GLY A 2 69.87 -10.03 15.18
CA GLY A 2 68.81 -10.75 14.49
C GLY A 2 68.33 -11.72 15.57
N ALA A 3 67.32 -11.31 16.35
CA ALA A 3 66.75 -12.09 17.43
C ALA A 3 65.52 -12.82 16.92
N ASP A 4 65.37 -14.12 17.21
CA ASP A 4 64.03 -14.72 17.18
C ASP A 4 63.91 -15.95 18.09
N ARG A 5 63.09 -15.81 19.14
CA ARG A 5 62.69 -16.85 20.09
C ARG A 5 61.32 -17.38 19.67
N ARG A 6 61.25 -18.65 19.30
CA ARG A 6 59.98 -19.35 19.03
C ARG A 6 59.37 -19.85 20.34
N HIS A 7 58.24 -19.26 20.75
CA HIS A 7 57.33 -19.86 21.73
C HIS A 7 56.01 -20.25 21.06
N ARG A 8 55.66 -21.53 21.17
CA ARG A 8 54.34 -22.10 20.84
C ARG A 8 53.31 -21.63 21.86
N LEU A 9 52.16 -21.12 21.42
CA LEU A 9 50.92 -21.16 22.18
C LEU A 9 49.75 -21.64 21.31
N ARG A 10 48.90 -22.43 21.97
CA ARG A 10 47.81 -23.25 21.47
C ARG A 10 46.62 -22.40 21.01
N GLY A 11 46.08 -22.69 19.82
CA GLY A 11 44.81 -22.15 19.35
C GLY A 11 43.60 -22.87 19.95
N ARG A 12 42.67 -22.09 20.52
CA ARG A 12 41.28 -22.47 20.78
C ARG A 12 40.40 -21.74 19.74
N PRO A 13 39.32 -22.36 19.21
CA PRO A 13 38.36 -21.64 18.37
C PRO A 13 37.33 -20.92 19.23
N ALA A 14 37.13 -19.63 18.98
CA ALA A 14 36.00 -18.86 19.48
C ALA A 14 34.91 -18.82 18.40
N HIS A 15 33.76 -19.43 18.70
CA HIS A 15 32.55 -19.30 17.90
C HIS A 15 32.01 -17.86 17.98
N GLY A 16 32.21 -17.08 16.92
CA GLY A 16 31.55 -15.80 16.72
C GLY A 16 30.11 -15.99 16.25
N ARG A 17 29.16 -15.66 17.13
CA ARG A 17 27.74 -15.49 16.78
C ARG A 17 27.60 -14.18 15.99
N GLY A 18 27.37 -14.29 14.69
CA GLY A 18 27.02 -13.18 13.80
C GLY A 18 25.53 -12.85 13.87
N LEU A 19 25.24 -11.57 14.04
CA LEU A 19 23.95 -10.94 14.24
C LEU A 19 23.07 -10.99 12.98
N GLY A 20 21.96 -11.74 13.03
CA GLY A 20 20.84 -11.59 12.10
C GLY A 20 19.77 -10.66 12.69
N ARG A 21 19.94 -9.34 12.54
CA ARG A 21 18.85 -8.38 12.82
C ARG A 21 17.81 -8.46 11.71
N GLY A 22 16.88 -9.40 11.84
CA GLY A 22 15.64 -9.39 11.06
C GLY A 22 14.74 -8.23 11.52
N HIS A 23 14.45 -7.31 10.61
CA HIS A 23 13.46 -6.26 10.81
C HIS A 23 12.07 -6.91 11.00
N ARG A 24 11.64 -7.08 12.25
CA ARG A 24 10.24 -7.35 12.59
C ARG A 24 9.49 -6.02 12.62
N LEU A 25 8.70 -5.74 11.58
CA LEU A 25 7.64 -4.74 11.66
C LEU A 25 6.64 -5.21 12.72
N ARG A 26 6.64 -4.52 13.85
CA ARG A 26 5.74 -4.76 14.98
C ARG A 26 4.32 -4.33 14.57
N ARG A 27 3.34 -5.17 14.91
CA ARG A 27 1.91 -4.88 14.83
C ARG A 27 1.60 -3.70 15.77
N LEU A 28 1.51 -2.50 15.21
CA LEU A 28 1.08 -1.30 15.92
C LEU A 28 -0.46 -1.32 15.93
N VAL A 29 -1.07 -1.39 17.12
CA VAL A 29 -2.52 -1.20 17.25
C VAL A 29 -2.79 0.28 17.07
N LEU A 30 -3.20 0.65 15.86
CA LEU A 30 -3.36 2.04 15.46
C LEU A 30 -4.75 2.54 15.85
N GLN A 31 -4.84 3.33 16.93
CA GLN A 31 -6.04 4.15 17.15
C GLN A 31 -5.97 5.35 16.21
N VAL A 32 -6.73 5.30 15.12
CA VAL A 32 -6.92 6.45 14.22
C VAL A 32 -7.79 7.47 14.97
N ARG A 33 -7.15 8.48 15.57
CA ARG A 33 -7.85 9.68 16.07
C ARG A 33 -8.10 10.60 14.87
N LEU A 34 -9.27 10.44 14.27
CA LEU A 34 -9.75 11.35 13.23
C LEU A 34 -10.12 12.68 13.89
N GLY A 35 -9.22 13.67 13.79
CA GLY A 35 -9.48 15.04 14.17
C GLY A 35 -10.48 15.66 13.19
N LEU A 36 -11.78 15.51 13.46
CA LEU A 36 -12.82 16.27 12.78
C LEU A 36 -12.94 17.65 13.46
N PRO A 37 -12.97 18.77 12.72
CA PRO A 37 -13.36 20.06 13.29
C PRO A 37 -14.84 20.01 13.69
N GLY A 38 -15.11 20.34 14.96
CA GLY A 38 -16.45 20.33 15.53
C GLY A 38 -17.35 21.42 14.93
N SER A 39 -18.53 21.02 14.46
CA SER A 39 -19.64 21.96 14.20
C SER A 39 -20.42 22.19 15.50
N PRO A 40 -20.72 23.45 15.87
CA PRO A 40 -21.46 23.76 17.08
C PRO A 40 -22.97 23.84 16.84
N HIS A 41 -23.71 23.68 17.94
CA HIS A 41 -25.13 24.00 18.16
C HIS A 41 -26.20 23.06 17.57
N LEU A 42 -26.82 22.27 18.47
CA LEU A 42 -28.25 22.41 18.74
C LEU A 42 -28.62 21.82 20.12
N ARG A 43 -28.94 22.72 21.05
CA ARG A 43 -29.68 22.41 22.29
C ARG A 43 -31.16 22.27 21.93
N ARG A 44 -31.83 21.20 22.40
CA ARG A 44 -33.18 21.28 22.99
C ARG A 44 -33.58 20.02 23.78
N ARG A 45 -33.65 20.23 25.10
CA ARG A 45 -34.60 19.73 26.12
C ARG A 45 -35.31 18.37 25.96
N ALA A 46 -34.98 17.49 26.92
CA ALA A 46 -35.84 16.82 27.91
C ALA A 46 -37.11 16.06 27.49
N ARG A 47 -37.14 14.76 27.81
CA ARG A 47 -38.31 14.14 28.44
C ARG A 47 -37.94 12.95 29.32
N VAL A 48 -38.52 12.96 30.51
CA VAL A 48 -38.51 11.96 31.57
C VAL A 48 -39.34 10.75 31.15
N HIS A 49 -38.85 9.52 31.36
CA HIS A 49 -39.70 8.39 31.71
C HIS A 49 -38.99 7.34 32.57
N ARG A 50 -39.82 6.67 33.36
CA ARG A 50 -39.57 5.91 34.59
C ARG A 50 -39.06 4.49 34.34
N HIS A 51 -38.37 3.99 35.36
CA HIS A 51 -38.34 2.62 35.91
C HIS A 51 -38.38 1.41 34.96
N ARG A 52 -37.30 0.62 35.00
CA ARG A 52 -37.42 -0.82 35.23
C ARG A 52 -36.18 -1.39 35.92
N ARG A 53 -36.40 -2.04 37.07
CA ARG A 53 -35.41 -2.83 37.82
C ARG A 53 -35.02 -4.05 36.98
N ALA A 54 -33.71 -4.32 36.85
CA ALA A 54 -33.19 -5.57 36.31
C ALA A 54 -32.39 -6.30 37.39
N ARG A 55 -32.66 -7.61 37.51
CA ARG A 55 -31.97 -8.58 38.39
C ARG A 55 -30.50 -8.76 37.96
N PRO A 56 -29.59 -9.08 38.89
CA PRO A 56 -28.21 -9.42 38.57
C PRO A 56 -28.10 -10.84 37.99
N ALA A 57 -27.33 -10.97 36.91
CA ALA A 57 -26.90 -12.24 36.32
C ALA A 57 -25.52 -12.65 36.92
N PRO A 58 -25.18 -13.95 36.91
CA PRO A 58 -24.10 -14.51 37.71
C PRO A 58 -22.69 -14.21 37.16
N GLN A 59 -21.74 -14.05 38.09
CA GLN A 59 -20.30 -13.96 37.85
C GLN A 59 -19.77 -15.28 37.27
N GLY A 60 -19.30 -15.23 36.03
CA GLY A 60 -18.54 -16.30 35.38
C GLY A 60 -17.04 -16.02 35.41
N ASP A 61 -16.29 -17.05 35.75
CA ASP A 61 -14.84 -17.16 35.97
C ASP A 61 -13.95 -16.65 34.80
N PRO A 62 -12.97 -15.74 35.05
CA PRO A 62 -12.03 -15.26 34.04
C PRO A 62 -10.72 -16.06 34.07
N ARG A 63 -10.75 -17.34 33.71
CA ARG A 63 -9.52 -18.09 33.42
C ARG A 63 -9.62 -18.89 32.12
N SER A 64 -8.67 -18.58 31.24
CA SER A 64 -8.19 -19.42 30.14
C SER A 64 -9.07 -19.51 28.90
N ARG A 65 -8.72 -18.69 27.89
CA ARG A 65 -8.48 -19.14 26.51
C ARG A 65 -7.97 -17.95 25.68
N ARG A 66 -6.65 -17.91 25.43
CA ARG A 66 -6.05 -17.12 24.34
C ARG A 66 -6.40 -17.80 23.01
N PRO A 67 -7.08 -17.15 22.06
CA PRO A 67 -7.08 -17.60 20.68
C PRO A 67 -5.84 -17.08 19.97
N ALA A 68 -5.14 -17.97 19.27
CA ALA A 68 -4.12 -17.59 18.30
C ALA A 68 -4.78 -16.75 17.19
N ALA A 69 -4.30 -15.52 17.00
CA ALA A 69 -4.78 -14.65 15.93
C ALA A 69 -4.22 -15.14 14.58
N ARG A 70 -5.06 -15.87 13.82
CA ARG A 70 -4.90 -16.01 12.36
C ARG A 70 -5.02 -14.62 11.72
N ALA A 71 -4.08 -14.26 10.85
CA ALA A 71 -4.26 -13.14 9.95
C ALA A 71 -5.44 -13.48 9.03
N VAL A 72 -6.56 -12.79 9.21
CA VAL A 72 -7.71 -12.88 8.31
C VAL A 72 -7.32 -12.06 7.08
N VAL A 73 -6.81 -12.75 6.06
CA VAL A 73 -6.76 -12.21 4.71
C VAL A 73 -8.21 -12.06 4.30
N GLY A 74 -8.71 -10.82 4.30
CA GLY A 74 -10.06 -10.51 3.85
C GLY A 74 -10.31 -11.08 2.47
N ASP A 75 -11.55 -11.47 2.21
CA ASP A 75 -12.02 -12.04 0.96
C ASP A 75 -11.68 -11.09 -0.22
N ARG A 76 -10.56 -11.36 -0.90
CA ARG A 76 -10.05 -10.53 -2.01
C ARG A 76 -10.66 -11.08 -3.29
N SER A 77 -11.84 -10.56 -3.65
CA SER A 77 -12.56 -10.87 -4.89
C SER A 77 -11.64 -10.87 -6.13
N LEU A 78 -11.93 -11.79 -7.05
CA LEU A 78 -11.16 -12.05 -8.27
C LEU A 78 -11.02 -10.78 -9.14
N VAL A 79 -9.80 -10.52 -9.61
CA VAL A 79 -9.51 -9.44 -10.56
C VAL A 79 -10.10 -9.78 -11.93
N LEU A 80 -11.29 -9.26 -12.22
CA LEU A 80 -11.89 -9.25 -13.55
C LEU A 80 -11.48 -7.97 -14.27
N LEU A 81 -10.51 -8.09 -15.18
CA LEU A 81 -10.13 -6.97 -16.04
C LEU A 81 -11.25 -6.69 -17.06
N PRO A 82 -11.70 -5.43 -17.21
CA PRO A 82 -12.67 -5.08 -18.24
C PRO A 82 -12.06 -5.25 -19.63
N ALA A 83 -12.85 -5.75 -20.58
CA ALA A 83 -12.45 -5.78 -21.98
C ALA A 83 -12.44 -4.34 -22.54
N ARG A 84 -11.26 -3.75 -22.76
CA ARG A 84 -11.13 -2.54 -23.57
C ARG A 84 -10.58 -2.91 -24.95
N VAL A 85 -11.20 -2.35 -25.99
CA VAL A 85 -10.80 -2.52 -27.39
C VAL A 85 -10.25 -1.19 -27.90
N ARG A 86 -8.95 -1.12 -28.12
CA ARG A 86 -8.29 -0.48 -29.29
C ARG A 86 -6.76 -0.63 -29.21
N PRO A 87 -6.07 -1.06 -30.28
CA PRO A 87 -4.62 -1.20 -30.26
C PRO A 87 -3.93 0.16 -30.41
N ARG A 88 -3.10 0.56 -29.44
CA ARG A 88 -2.16 1.69 -29.55
C ARG A 88 -0.74 1.22 -29.85
N ARG A 89 -0.01 2.02 -30.64
CA ARG A 89 1.33 1.74 -31.18
C ARG A 89 2.38 1.58 -30.06
N ARG A 90 3.20 0.52 -30.13
CA ARG A 90 4.23 0.16 -29.13
C ARG A 90 5.43 1.12 -29.18
N GLY A 91 5.64 1.89 -28.11
CA GLY A 91 6.94 2.44 -27.73
C GLY A 91 7.45 1.74 -26.46
N GLY A 92 8.61 1.11 -26.51
CA GLY A 92 9.27 0.47 -25.37
C GLY A 92 10.29 1.41 -24.74
N GLY A 93 9.85 2.41 -23.98
CA GLY A 93 10.71 3.29 -23.21
C GLY A 93 10.39 3.22 -21.71
N ALA A 94 11.38 3.51 -20.88
CA ALA A 94 11.18 3.85 -19.46
C ALA A 94 10.24 5.06 -19.33
N MET A 95 9.63 5.28 -18.16
CA MET A 95 8.72 6.40 -17.86
C MET A 95 9.44 7.78 -17.80
N THR A 96 10.48 7.97 -18.60
CA THR A 96 11.18 9.26 -18.76
C THR A 96 10.52 10.16 -19.81
N ASP A 97 9.50 9.66 -20.53
CA ASP A 97 8.71 10.44 -21.49
C ASP A 97 7.31 10.74 -20.90
N PRO A 98 7.07 11.97 -20.40
CA PRO A 98 5.77 12.42 -19.93
C PRO A 98 4.65 12.22 -20.95
N ASP A 99 4.93 12.37 -22.25
CA ASP A 99 3.93 12.18 -23.29
C ASP A 99 3.59 10.71 -23.46
N ALA A 100 4.54 9.79 -23.24
CA ALA A 100 4.25 8.35 -23.25
C ALA A 100 3.32 7.98 -22.09
N TYR A 101 3.50 8.59 -20.93
CA TYR A 101 2.61 8.40 -19.78
C TYR A 101 1.20 8.91 -20.10
N LEU A 102 1.07 10.15 -20.59
CA LEU A 102 -0.21 10.73 -21.01
C LEU A 102 -0.85 10.04 -22.22
N ARG A 103 -0.11 9.28 -23.03
CA ARG A 103 -0.72 8.46 -24.09
C ARG A 103 -1.25 7.13 -23.58
N ALA A 104 -0.71 6.61 -22.47
CA ALA A 104 -1.21 5.39 -21.84
C ALA A 104 -2.52 5.62 -21.08
N TRP A 105 -2.74 6.84 -20.61
CA TRP A 105 -3.94 7.26 -19.92
C TRP A 105 -4.69 8.23 -20.81
N GLU A 106 -5.89 7.91 -21.28
CA GLU A 106 -6.71 8.87 -22.03
C GLU A 106 -6.74 10.23 -21.30
N PRO A 107 -6.76 11.39 -22.00
CA PRO A 107 -6.61 12.70 -21.35
C PRO A 107 -7.63 12.99 -20.24
N ASP A 108 -8.79 12.32 -20.28
CA ASP A 108 -9.87 12.38 -19.30
C ASP A 108 -9.71 11.40 -18.13
N ASN A 109 -8.74 10.48 -18.19
CA ASN A 109 -8.43 9.52 -17.13
C ASN A 109 -7.15 9.88 -16.36
N VAL A 110 -6.80 11.16 -16.28
CA VAL A 110 -5.69 11.65 -15.44
C VAL A 110 -6.13 12.81 -14.56
N ILE A 111 -5.56 12.87 -13.36
CA ILE A 111 -5.73 13.96 -12.41
C ILE A 111 -4.36 14.52 -12.02
N ARG A 112 -4.26 15.84 -11.92
CA ARG A 112 -3.04 16.49 -11.46
C ARG A 112 -2.91 16.38 -9.95
N PHE A 113 -1.68 16.21 -9.46
CA PHE A 113 -1.33 16.41 -8.06
C PHE A 113 -0.32 17.56 -7.95
N PRO A 114 -0.32 18.33 -6.84
CA PRO A 114 0.51 19.53 -6.73
C PRO A 114 1.98 19.17 -6.40
N ARG A 115 2.67 18.54 -7.36
CA ARG A 115 4.02 17.98 -7.19
C ARG A 115 5.01 18.96 -6.57
N ASP A 116 5.16 20.14 -7.18
CA ASP A 116 6.16 21.12 -6.74
C ASP A 116 5.86 21.65 -5.34
N GLN A 117 4.58 21.77 -4.99
CA GLN A 117 4.16 22.14 -3.64
C GLN A 117 4.55 21.04 -2.65
N TRP A 118 4.23 19.78 -2.94
CA TRP A 118 4.58 18.66 -2.07
C TRP A 118 6.08 18.49 -1.88
N MET A 119 6.88 18.71 -2.93
CA MET A 119 8.34 18.66 -2.84
C MET A 119 8.94 19.77 -1.96
N ARG A 120 8.24 20.91 -1.81
CA ARG A 120 8.66 21.98 -0.89
C ARG A 120 8.18 21.74 0.55
N GLU A 121 7.00 21.17 0.71
CA GLU A 121 6.35 21.02 2.01
C GLU A 121 6.77 19.75 2.77
N PHE A 122 7.11 18.68 2.05
CA PHE A 122 7.35 17.36 2.62
C PHE A 122 8.84 17.04 2.69
N ALA A 123 9.22 16.23 3.68
CA ALA A 123 10.61 15.82 3.88
C ALA A 123 11.05 14.68 2.94
N ALA A 124 10.11 14.06 2.22
CA ALA A 124 10.40 13.02 1.24
C ALA A 124 11.44 13.50 0.20
N PRO A 125 12.43 12.67 -0.15
CA PRO A 125 13.48 13.08 -1.08
C PRO A 125 12.91 13.33 -2.47
N ALA A 126 13.50 14.28 -3.21
CA ALA A 126 13.04 14.65 -4.55
C ALA A 126 12.92 13.44 -5.50
N GLY A 127 13.87 12.50 -5.44
CA GLY A 127 13.86 11.27 -6.25
C GLY A 127 12.72 10.29 -5.94
N ALA A 128 11.95 10.50 -4.86
CA ALA A 128 10.79 9.69 -4.56
C ALA A 128 9.53 10.13 -5.35
N TYR A 129 9.51 11.31 -5.95
CA TYR A 129 8.38 11.81 -6.73
C TYR A 129 8.49 11.37 -8.19
N PRO A 130 7.36 11.05 -8.87
CA PRO A 130 7.39 10.78 -10.31
C PRO A 130 7.85 12.02 -11.08
N GLU A 131 8.35 11.85 -12.29
CA GLU A 131 8.76 12.97 -13.17
C GLU A 131 7.56 13.72 -13.77
N VAL A 132 6.36 13.15 -13.65
CA VAL A 132 5.09 13.72 -14.11
C VAL A 132 4.25 14.19 -12.93
N ASP A 133 3.37 15.17 -13.14
CA ASP A 133 2.44 15.71 -12.13
C ASP A 133 1.03 15.09 -12.24
N PHE A 134 0.92 13.88 -12.81
CA PHE A 134 -0.35 13.19 -13.06
C PHE A 134 -0.46 11.82 -12.38
N LEU A 135 -1.65 11.51 -11.89
CA LEU A 135 -2.09 10.17 -11.51
C LEU A 135 -3.25 9.72 -12.39
N PRO A 136 -3.43 8.43 -12.67
CA PRO A 136 -4.64 7.98 -13.35
C PRO A 136 -5.86 8.21 -12.44
N ILE A 137 -7.03 8.51 -13.00
CA ILE A 137 -8.26 8.58 -12.21
C ILE A 137 -8.73 7.16 -11.87
N GLU A 138 -8.68 6.26 -12.84
CA GLU A 138 -9.08 4.88 -12.66
C GLU A 138 -8.18 3.92 -13.43
N MET A 139 -7.67 2.92 -12.71
CA MET A 139 -7.00 1.77 -13.28
C MET A 139 -7.71 0.53 -12.73
N SER A 140 -8.63 0.02 -13.55
CA SER A 140 -9.63 -0.98 -13.12
C SER A 140 -9.04 -2.08 -12.24
N VAL A 141 -9.79 -2.39 -11.18
CA VAL A 141 -9.50 -3.36 -10.11
C VAL A 141 -8.34 -3.02 -9.17
N VAL A 142 -7.30 -2.34 -9.64
CA VAL A 142 -6.06 -2.18 -8.87
C VAL A 142 -6.01 -0.86 -8.12
N TYR A 143 -6.44 0.23 -8.75
CA TYR A 143 -6.28 1.57 -8.20
C TYR A 143 -7.35 2.53 -8.73
N THR A 144 -7.79 3.45 -7.88
CA THR A 144 -8.60 4.60 -8.28
C THR A 144 -8.26 5.82 -7.44
N ALA A 145 -8.25 7.00 -8.06
CA ALA A 145 -8.23 8.29 -7.39
C ALA A 145 -9.66 8.84 -7.13
N TYR A 146 -10.70 8.15 -7.61
CA TYR A 146 -12.08 8.53 -7.41
C TYR A 146 -12.57 8.12 -6.01
N LEU A 147 -12.58 9.11 -5.12
CA LEU A 147 -12.97 9.01 -3.73
C LEU A 147 -14.20 9.90 -3.48
N THR A 148 -15.34 9.30 -3.13
CA THR A 148 -16.60 10.02 -2.83
C THR A 148 -17.11 9.77 -1.42
N GLY A 149 -16.32 9.08 -0.60
CA GLY A 149 -16.71 8.62 0.72
C GLY A 149 -16.16 9.50 1.83
N ARG A 150 -15.78 8.85 2.94
CA ARG A 150 -15.24 9.52 4.14
C ARG A 150 -13.92 10.24 3.91
N PHE A 151 -13.13 9.76 2.95
CA PHE A 151 -11.81 10.27 2.67
C PHE A 151 -11.83 10.95 1.30
N GLU A 152 -11.18 12.09 1.23
CA GLU A 152 -10.98 12.84 -0.01
C GLU A 152 -9.57 12.60 -0.54
N LEU A 153 -9.43 12.69 -1.86
CA LEU A 153 -8.12 12.68 -2.50
C LEU A 153 -7.27 13.85 -1.95
N TYR A 154 -6.02 13.57 -1.63
CA TYR A 154 -5.04 14.49 -1.02
C TYR A 154 -5.34 14.95 0.42
N SER A 155 -6.36 14.38 1.06
CA SER A 155 -6.56 14.54 2.50
C SER A 155 -5.33 14.06 3.29
N THR A 156 -5.05 14.73 4.41
CA THR A 156 -3.95 14.35 5.32
C THR A 156 -4.48 13.47 6.43
N LEU A 157 -3.84 12.33 6.66
CA LEU A 157 -4.08 11.47 7.82
C LEU A 157 -2.85 11.53 8.74
N ASN A 158 -3.06 11.80 10.03
CA ASN A 158 -2.00 11.75 11.04
C ASN A 158 -2.21 10.52 11.90
N LEU A 159 -1.31 9.55 11.79
CA LEU A 159 -1.38 8.29 12.51
C LEU A 159 -0.40 8.31 13.69
N GLY A 160 -0.93 8.29 14.92
CA GLY A 160 -0.09 8.28 16.13
C GLY A 160 0.15 9.65 16.78
N GLY A 161 -0.58 10.69 16.40
CA GLY A 161 -0.51 12.04 17.02
C GLY A 161 0.40 13.00 16.25
N GLU A 162 0.93 14.02 16.96
CA GLU A 162 1.74 15.10 16.36
C GLU A 162 3.07 14.60 15.77
N ASP A 163 3.75 13.69 16.47
CA ASP A 163 4.98 13.03 16.00
C ASP A 163 4.68 11.74 15.21
N GLY A 164 3.42 11.56 14.82
CA GLY A 164 2.92 10.40 14.12
C GLY A 164 3.32 10.36 12.64
N LEU A 165 3.01 9.24 12.01
CA LEU A 165 3.15 9.08 10.57
C LEU A 165 2.12 9.98 9.86
N ARG A 166 2.61 10.97 9.11
CA ARG A 166 1.78 11.85 8.29
C ARG A 166 1.65 11.28 6.88
N LEU A 167 0.41 11.00 6.50
CA LEU A 167 0.08 10.38 5.23
C LEU A 167 -0.78 11.32 4.38
N LYS A 168 -0.56 11.31 3.07
CA LYS A 168 -1.45 11.91 2.07
C LYS A 168 -2.22 10.81 1.35
N VAL A 169 -3.55 10.89 1.34
CA VAL A 169 -4.37 9.96 0.54
C VAL A 169 -4.14 10.25 -0.93
N ILE A 170 -3.71 9.25 -1.69
CA ILE A 170 -3.44 9.38 -3.13
C ILE A 170 -4.31 8.45 -3.97
N GLY A 171 -5.18 7.65 -3.36
CA GLY A 171 -6.15 6.80 -4.04
C GLY A 171 -6.68 5.71 -3.13
N ALA A 172 -7.39 4.74 -3.71
CA ALA A 172 -7.91 3.58 -3.01
C ALA A 172 -7.97 2.34 -3.90
N VAL A 173 -8.22 1.19 -3.28
CA VAL A 173 -8.58 -0.04 -3.98
C VAL A 173 -10.02 0.09 -4.49
N PRO A 174 -10.28 -0.04 -5.81
CA PRO A 174 -11.60 0.18 -6.40
C PRO A 174 -12.73 -0.65 -5.78
N ALA A 175 -12.43 -1.88 -5.33
CA ALA A 175 -13.40 -2.80 -4.73
C ALA A 175 -13.72 -2.51 -3.25
N ASP A 176 -12.90 -1.69 -2.57
CA ASP A 176 -13.06 -1.39 -1.14
C ASP A 176 -12.57 0.03 -0.81
N ARG A 177 -13.18 1.02 -1.48
CA ARG A 177 -12.70 2.41 -1.52
C ARG A 177 -12.70 3.10 -0.17
N ASP A 178 -13.58 2.68 0.74
CA ASP A 178 -13.72 3.29 2.07
C ASP A 178 -12.81 2.67 3.13
N ASN A 179 -12.29 1.46 2.88
CA ASN A 179 -11.46 0.75 3.87
C ASN A 179 -10.01 0.53 3.43
N MET A 180 -9.67 0.63 2.14
CA MET A 180 -8.34 0.32 1.63
C MET A 180 -7.78 1.50 0.81
N LEU A 181 -6.99 2.35 1.48
CA LEU A 181 -6.47 3.60 0.91
C LEU A 181 -5.00 3.48 0.53
N PHE A 182 -4.63 3.97 -0.65
CA PHE A 182 -3.24 4.23 -1.00
C PHE A 182 -2.82 5.57 -0.40
N CYS A 183 -1.73 5.55 0.34
CA CYS A 183 -1.25 6.70 1.09
C CYS A 183 0.23 6.96 0.81
N LEU A 184 0.58 8.21 0.50
CA LEU A 184 1.96 8.68 0.44
C LEU A 184 2.44 9.06 1.85
N ASP A 185 3.52 8.44 2.32
CA ASP A 185 4.25 8.88 3.50
C ASP A 185 5.04 10.16 3.18
N THR A 186 4.65 11.28 3.80
CA THR A 186 5.26 12.59 3.52
C THR A 186 6.70 12.71 4.02
N ALA A 187 7.17 11.81 4.89
CA ALA A 187 8.55 11.83 5.37
C ALA A 187 9.50 11.07 4.46
N THR A 188 9.08 9.93 3.91
CA THR A 188 9.97 9.02 3.17
C THR A 188 9.67 8.94 1.68
N GLY A 189 8.49 9.37 1.26
CA GLY A 189 8.01 9.22 -0.11
C GLY A 189 7.53 7.81 -0.46
N ARG A 190 7.47 6.90 0.52
CA ARG A 190 6.92 5.55 0.35
C ARG A 190 5.42 5.59 0.13
N VAL A 191 4.90 4.60 -0.59
CA VAL A 191 3.47 4.38 -0.72
C VAL A 191 3.06 3.20 0.15
N LEU A 192 2.07 3.44 1.00
CA LEU A 192 1.50 2.47 1.91
C LEU A 192 0.04 2.18 1.55
N LEU A 193 -0.44 0.98 1.84
CA LEU A 193 -1.85 0.61 1.82
C LEU A 193 -2.36 0.61 3.25
N LEU A 194 -3.27 1.54 3.56
CA LEU A 194 -3.92 1.65 4.84
C LEU A 194 -5.25 0.89 4.83
N GLY A 195 -5.33 -0.16 5.65
CA GLY A 195 -6.58 -0.82 6.00
C GLY A 195 -7.26 -0.09 7.15
N VAL A 196 -8.22 0.78 6.85
CA VAL A 196 -8.85 1.71 7.81
C VAL A 196 -9.54 0.97 8.95
N ALA A 197 -10.35 -0.04 8.64
CA ALA A 197 -11.11 -0.78 9.64
C ALA A 197 -10.21 -1.62 10.57
N GLN A 198 -9.12 -2.18 10.05
CA GLN A 198 -8.22 -3.06 10.78
C GLN A 198 -7.01 -2.32 11.38
N GLY A 199 -6.81 -1.04 11.02
CA GLY A 199 -5.66 -0.25 11.43
C GLY A 199 -4.33 -0.80 10.92
N THR A 200 -4.32 -1.41 9.73
CA THR A 200 -3.14 -2.05 9.15
C THR A 200 -2.42 -1.13 8.17
N LEU A 201 -1.10 -1.19 8.14
CA LEU A 201 -0.27 -0.54 7.12
C LEU A 201 0.60 -1.58 6.43
N GLU A 202 0.54 -1.59 5.10
CA GLU A 202 1.34 -2.45 4.24
C GLU A 202 2.18 -1.58 3.30
N LEU A 203 3.44 -1.94 3.05
CA LEU A 203 4.26 -1.27 2.03
C LEU A 203 3.78 -1.71 0.64
N VAL A 204 3.39 -0.73 -0.19
CA VAL A 204 2.99 -0.98 -1.59
C VAL A 204 4.16 -0.72 -2.52
N ASN A 205 4.82 0.42 -2.37
CA ASN A 205 5.99 0.79 -3.15
C ASN A 205 6.98 1.59 -2.30
N SER A 206 8.26 1.40 -2.59
CA SER A 206 9.39 2.09 -1.95
C SER A 206 9.39 3.60 -2.20
N THR A 207 8.79 4.04 -3.31
CA THR A 207 8.67 5.45 -3.68
C THR A 207 7.34 5.71 -4.39
N PHE A 208 6.90 6.96 -4.38
CA PHE A 208 5.74 7.40 -5.14
C PHE A 208 5.98 7.30 -6.66
N LYS A 209 7.20 7.59 -7.09
CA LYS A 209 7.68 7.35 -8.46
C LYS A 209 7.45 5.91 -8.90
N ALA A 210 7.85 4.93 -8.08
CA ALA A 210 7.67 3.52 -8.40
C ALA A 210 6.20 3.12 -8.50
N LEU A 211 5.31 3.66 -7.66
CA LEU A 211 3.87 3.43 -7.82
C LEU A 211 3.40 3.92 -9.21
N THR A 212 3.72 5.16 -9.58
CA THR A 212 3.32 5.72 -10.87
C THR A 212 3.85 4.89 -12.05
N GLU A 213 5.08 4.40 -11.97
CA GLU A 213 5.67 3.48 -12.96
C GLU A 213 4.92 2.14 -13.00
N PHE A 214 4.58 1.57 -11.85
CA PHE A 214 3.78 0.33 -11.78
C PHE A 214 2.43 0.53 -12.49
N LEU A 215 1.71 1.61 -12.16
CA LEU A 215 0.42 1.92 -12.80
C LEU A 215 0.58 2.02 -14.33
N TYR A 216 1.61 2.71 -14.81
CA TYR A 216 1.90 2.81 -16.25
C TYR A 216 2.12 1.45 -16.91
N HIS A 217 2.93 0.57 -16.30
CA HIS A 217 3.17 -0.78 -16.82
C HIS A 217 1.90 -1.65 -16.80
N PHE A 218 1.03 -1.46 -15.81
CA PHE A 218 -0.28 -2.11 -15.78
C PHE A 218 -1.21 -1.60 -16.89
N ALA A 219 -1.26 -0.29 -17.15
CA ALA A 219 -2.03 0.25 -18.28
C ALA A 219 -1.62 -0.40 -19.60
N ARG A 220 -0.30 -0.48 -19.84
CA ARG A 220 0.25 -1.15 -21.04
C ARG A 220 -0.10 -2.63 -21.10
N PHE A 221 -0.14 -3.31 -19.95
CA PHE A 221 -0.54 -4.71 -19.87
C PHE A 221 -2.01 -4.88 -20.26
N VAL A 222 -2.90 -4.01 -19.77
CA VAL A 222 -4.33 -4.00 -20.10
C VAL A 222 -4.55 -3.66 -21.58
N ASP A 223 -3.87 -2.65 -22.11
CA ASP A 223 -3.97 -2.27 -23.53
C ASP A 223 -3.52 -3.39 -24.48
N ALA A 224 -2.57 -4.22 -24.04
CA ALA A 224 -2.09 -5.37 -24.78
C ALA A 224 -2.94 -6.64 -24.55
N ASP A 225 -4.00 -6.58 -23.73
CA ASP A 225 -4.81 -7.75 -23.38
C ASP A 225 -5.70 -8.17 -24.56
N SER A 226 -5.23 -9.17 -25.33
CA SER A 226 -5.98 -9.80 -26.41
C SER A 226 -6.93 -10.91 -25.92
N GLY A 227 -7.37 -10.84 -24.66
CA GLY A 227 -8.17 -11.87 -23.99
C GLY A 227 -7.37 -12.83 -23.09
N THR A 228 -8.06 -13.86 -22.59
CA THR A 228 -7.55 -14.80 -21.57
C THR A 228 -6.35 -15.61 -22.05
N ALA A 229 -6.28 -15.90 -23.35
CA ALA A 229 -5.16 -16.61 -23.95
C ALA A 229 -3.84 -15.81 -23.79
N GLY A 230 -2.83 -16.46 -23.22
CA GLY A 230 -1.51 -15.87 -22.99
C GLY A 230 -1.43 -14.85 -21.84
N ARG A 231 -2.54 -14.53 -21.16
CA ARG A 231 -2.54 -13.60 -20.02
C ARG A 231 -1.58 -14.04 -18.91
N PRO A 232 -1.52 -15.34 -18.49
CA PRO A 232 -0.56 -15.77 -17.48
C PRO A 232 0.90 -15.55 -17.87
N LEU A 233 1.25 -15.77 -19.14
CA LEU A 233 2.63 -15.56 -19.63
C LEU A 233 2.99 -14.07 -19.63
N ARG A 234 2.08 -13.21 -20.10
CA ARG A 234 2.27 -11.75 -20.04
C ARG A 234 2.35 -11.25 -18.60
N ALA A 235 1.58 -11.83 -17.68
CA ALA A 235 1.60 -11.46 -16.27
C ALA A 235 2.96 -11.77 -15.61
N LYS A 236 3.60 -12.90 -15.97
CA LYS A 236 4.98 -13.21 -15.54
C LYS A 236 6.00 -12.20 -16.07
N ALA A 237 5.84 -11.77 -17.32
CA ALA A 237 6.68 -10.72 -17.91
C ALA A 237 6.47 -9.36 -17.21
N LEU A 238 5.20 -9.04 -16.87
CA LEU A 238 4.86 -7.86 -16.08
C LEU A 238 5.53 -7.94 -14.69
N ARG A 239 5.37 -9.05 -13.94
CA ARG A 239 6.03 -9.27 -12.65
C ARG A 239 7.54 -9.01 -12.73
N SER A 240 8.20 -9.56 -13.74
CA SER A 240 9.64 -9.39 -13.94
C SER A 240 10.02 -7.91 -14.15
N SER A 241 9.22 -7.19 -14.93
CA SER A 241 9.42 -5.75 -15.17
C SER A 241 9.22 -4.93 -13.90
N LEU A 242 8.14 -5.20 -13.15
CA LEU A 242 7.83 -4.51 -11.90
C LEU A 242 8.87 -4.79 -10.81
N ASN A 243 9.40 -6.02 -10.75
CA ASN A 243 10.47 -6.38 -9.82
C ASN A 243 11.79 -5.65 -10.10
N ALA A 244 12.05 -5.30 -11.37
CA ALA A 244 13.21 -4.49 -11.72
C ALA A 244 13.07 -3.02 -11.30
N ILE A 245 11.83 -2.51 -11.26
CA ILE A 245 11.52 -1.14 -10.82
C ILE A 245 11.57 -1.03 -9.30
N ASP A 246 10.89 -1.95 -8.60
CA ASP A 246 10.80 -1.93 -7.13
C ASP A 246 10.73 -3.35 -6.55
N PRO A 247 11.88 -3.98 -6.25
CA PRO A 247 11.90 -5.34 -5.72
C PRO A 247 11.28 -5.43 -4.31
N ALA A 248 11.28 -4.35 -3.54
CA ALA A 248 10.71 -4.37 -2.18
C ALA A 248 9.19 -4.51 -2.20
N ALA A 249 8.51 -3.98 -3.22
CA ALA A 249 7.07 -4.12 -3.43
C ALA A 249 6.61 -5.58 -3.61
N LEU A 250 7.52 -6.45 -4.09
CA LEU A 250 7.26 -7.86 -4.39
C LEU A 250 7.99 -8.83 -3.46
N ALA A 251 8.70 -8.31 -2.45
CA ALA A 251 9.49 -9.14 -1.53
C ALA A 251 8.61 -10.07 -0.67
N ASP A 252 7.41 -9.62 -0.30
CA ASP A 252 6.41 -10.44 0.40
C ASP A 252 5.40 -11.03 -0.60
N ARG A 253 5.20 -12.35 -0.53
CA ARG A 253 4.17 -13.04 -1.34
C ARG A 253 2.75 -12.66 -0.93
N GLY A 254 2.57 -12.19 0.30
CA GLY A 254 1.30 -11.66 0.81
C GLY A 254 1.05 -10.19 0.48
N SER A 255 2.00 -9.51 -0.19
CA SER A 255 1.80 -8.10 -0.56
C SER A 255 0.68 -7.95 -1.58
N TRP A 256 0.10 -6.74 -1.63
CA TRP A 256 -0.91 -6.30 -2.57
C TRP A 256 -0.52 -6.69 -4.00
N TRP A 257 0.65 -6.23 -4.45
CA TRP A 257 1.14 -6.49 -5.80
C TRP A 257 1.41 -7.97 -6.06
N SER A 258 1.98 -8.69 -5.11
CA SER A 258 2.22 -10.12 -5.24
C SER A 258 0.92 -10.89 -5.45
N ILE A 259 -0.13 -10.57 -4.69
CA ILE A 259 -1.45 -11.21 -4.80
C ILE A 259 -2.12 -10.84 -6.13
N THR A 260 -2.13 -9.57 -6.52
CA THR A 260 -2.66 -9.12 -7.82
C THR A 260 -2.01 -9.87 -8.98
N LEU A 261 -0.67 -9.98 -8.98
CA LEU A 261 0.06 -10.69 -10.03
C LEU A 261 -0.21 -12.20 -10.01
N MET A 262 -0.27 -12.83 -8.83
CA MET A 262 -0.59 -14.26 -8.74
C MET A 262 -2.00 -14.58 -9.28
N GLN A 263 -2.97 -13.68 -9.11
CA GLN A 263 -4.30 -13.81 -9.71
C GLN A 263 -4.22 -13.73 -11.24
N LEU A 264 -3.48 -12.77 -11.80
CA LEU A 264 -3.28 -12.63 -13.25
C LEU A 264 -2.51 -13.81 -13.86
N GLU A 265 -1.58 -14.38 -13.10
CA GLU A 265 -0.82 -15.59 -13.47
C GLU A 265 -1.65 -16.88 -13.37
N GLY A 266 -2.87 -16.84 -12.82
CA GLY A 266 -3.70 -18.02 -12.54
C GLY A 266 -3.10 -18.95 -11.46
N SER A 267 -2.18 -18.43 -10.64
CA SER A 267 -1.47 -19.20 -9.61
C SER A 267 -2.18 -19.17 -8.25
N LEU A 268 -3.12 -18.23 -8.06
CA LEU A 268 -4.06 -18.24 -6.95
C LEU A 268 -5.22 -19.16 -7.33
N LYS A 269 -5.11 -20.46 -7.02
CA LYS A 269 -6.26 -21.37 -7.12
C LYS A 269 -7.32 -20.88 -6.13
N GLY A 270 -8.56 -20.69 -6.61
CA GLY A 270 -9.70 -20.39 -5.74
C GLY A 270 -9.75 -21.45 -4.63
N GLY A 271 -9.66 -20.99 -3.38
CA GLY A 271 -9.91 -21.82 -2.22
C GLY A 271 -11.40 -22.11 -2.07
#